data_AF-A0A7C4A736-F1
#
_entry.id   AF-A0A7C4A736-F1
#
_cell.length_a   1.000
_cell.length_b   1.000
_cell.length_c   1.000
_cell.angle_alpha   90.00
_cell.angle_beta   90.00
_cell.angle_gamma   90.00
#
_symmetry.space_group_name_H-M   'P 1'
#
loop_
_entity.id
_entity.type
_entity.pdbx_description
1 polymer ?
#
loop_
_entity_poly.entity_id
_entity_poly.type
_entity_poly.pdbx_seq_one_letter_code
_entity_poly.pdbx_strand_id
1 'polypeptide(L)' 'SDSDSRVLVLAGEPLGEPIAGYGPFVMNTPEQIQQAIADYRAGRFGQA' A
#
# COMPACT_ATOMS: atom_id res chain seq x y z
N SER A 1 23.88 -25.49 -20.19
CA SER A 1 23.47 -25.53 -18.78
C SER A 1 22.22 -24.70 -18.68
N ASP A 2 21.06 -25.32 -18.90
CA ASP A 2 19.77 -24.68 -18.61
C ASP A 2 19.34 -25.13 -17.21
N SER A 3 19.11 -24.15 -16.33
CA SER A 3 18.63 -24.36 -14.98
C SER A 3 17.19 -23.85 -14.85
N ASP A 4 16.36 -24.57 -14.10
CA ASP A 4 14.97 -24.20 -13.90
C ASP A 4 14.81 -22.80 -13.29
N SER A 5 13.85 -22.05 -13.83
CA SER A 5 13.48 -20.72 -13.35
C SER A 5 12.06 -20.72 -12.78
N ARG A 6 11.86 -19.99 -11.68
CA ARG A 6 10.54 -19.73 -11.11
C ARG A 6 10.17 -18.28 -11.39
N VAL A 7 9.04 -18.07 -12.05
CA VAL A 7 8.58 -16.75 -12.48
C VAL A 7 7.16 -16.51 -11.96
N LEU A 8 6.90 -15.28 -11.53
CA LEU A 8 5.57 -14.78 -11.23
C LEU A 8 5.27 -13.62 -12.18
N VAL A 9 4.17 -13.73 -12.93
CA VAL A 9 3.67 -12.66 -13.80
C VAL A 9 2.40 -12.12 -13.17
N LEU A 10 2.39 -10.81 -12.90
CA LEU A 10 1.23 -10.09 -12.40
C LEU A 10 0.84 -9.04 -13.44
N ALA A 11 -0.45 -8.96 -13.75
CA ALA A 11 -1.02 -7.96 -14.65
C ALA A 11 -2.33 -7.45 -14.04
N GLY A 12 -2.66 -6.18 -14.30
CA GLY A 12 -3.86 -5.53 -13.82
C GLY A 12 -4.12 -4.23 -14.57
N GLU A 13 -5.39 -3.82 -14.60
CA GLU A 13 -5.78 -2.52 -15.16
C GLU A 13 -5.27 -1.38 -14.27
N PRO A 14 -4.72 -0.29 -14.84
CA PRO A 14 -4.35 0.88 -14.05
C PRO A 14 -5.57 1.49 -13.37
N LEU A 15 -5.47 1.75 -12.07
CA LEU A 15 -6.56 2.37 -11.29
C LEU A 15 -6.83 3.84 -11.71
N GLY A 16 -5.83 4.54 -12.26
CA GLY A 16 -5.97 5.93 -12.71
C GLY A 16 -6.14 6.95 -11.57
N GLU A 17 -5.96 6.54 -10.31
CA GLU A 17 -6.09 7.40 -9.15
C GLU A 17 -4.72 7.94 -8.68
N PRO A 18 -4.68 9.14 -8.06
CA PRO A 18 -3.48 9.62 -7.39
C PRO A 18 -3.02 8.64 -6.32
N ILE A 19 -1.70 8.54 -6.13
CA ILE A 19 -1.07 7.71 -5.11
C ILE A 19 -0.28 8.63 -4.17
N ALA A 20 -0.67 8.62 -2.90
CA ALA A 20 0.06 9.21 -1.79
C ALA A 20 0.52 8.08 -0.86
N GLY A 21 1.83 7.98 -0.62
CA GLY A 21 2.42 6.92 0.21
C GLY A 21 3.32 7.46 1.31
N TYR A 22 3.21 6.91 2.52
CA TYR A 22 4.13 7.18 3.63
C TYR A 22 4.23 5.97 4.57
N GLY A 23 5.42 5.37 4.63
CA GLY A 23 5.64 4.17 5.44
C GLY A 23 4.67 3.04 5.08
N PRO A 24 3.89 2.49 6.03
CA PRO A 24 2.95 1.39 5.78
C PRO A 24 1.60 1.83 5.18
N PHE A 25 1.42 3.13 4.87
CA PHE A 25 0.13 3.66 4.42
C PHE A 25 0.19 4.12 2.96
N VAL A 26 -0.80 3.70 2.16
CA VAL A 26 -1.03 4.13 0.77
C VAL A 26 -2.47 4.61 0.67
N MET A 27 -2.66 5.85 0.22
CA MET A 27 -3.94 6.55 0.07
C MET A 27 -3.92 7.37 -1.24
N ASN A 28 -4.96 8.18 -1.49
CA ASN A 28 -5.00 9.03 -2.68
C ASN A 28 -4.50 10.47 -2.43
N THR A 29 -4.58 10.99 -1.19
CA THR A 29 -4.14 12.37 -0.87
C THR A 29 -3.23 12.45 0.37
N PRO A 30 -2.42 13.53 0.51
CA PRO A 30 -1.59 13.75 1.71
C PRO A 30 -2.40 13.85 3.01
N GLU A 31 -3.60 14.42 2.96
CA GLU A 31 -4.48 14.58 4.13
C GLU A 31 -4.94 13.22 4.65
N GLN A 32 -5.29 12.30 3.74
CA GLN A 32 -5.65 10.92 4.09
C GLN A 32 -4.48 10.18 4.75
N ILE A 33 -3.25 10.44 4.32
CA ILE A 33 -2.05 9.91 5.00
C ILE A 33 -1.93 10.44 6.42
N GLN A 34 -2.12 11.76 6.64
CA GLN A 34 -2.08 12.32 8.00
C GLN A 34 -3.15 11.71 8.90
N GLN A 35 -4.35 11.51 8.35
CA GLN A 35 -5.45 10.85 9.06
C GLN A 35 -5.09 9.41 9.42
N ALA A 36 -4.56 8.62 8.49
CA ALA A 36 -4.16 7.23 8.73
C ALA A 36 -3.09 7.12 9.83
N ILE A 37 -2.12 8.04 9.85
CA ILE A 37 -1.10 8.12 10.90
C ILE A 37 -1.75 8.44 12.25
N ALA A 38 -2.69 9.39 12.30
CA ALA A 38 -3.41 9.74 13.52
C ALA A 38 -4.24 8.56 14.04
N ASP A 39 -4.91 7.83 13.15
CA ASP A 39 -5.71 6.65 13.49
C ASP A 39 -4.86 5.53 14.06
N TYR A 40 -3.72 5.27 13.44
CA TYR A 40 -2.74 4.30 13.92
C TYR A 40 -2.22 4.68 15.32
N ARG A 41 -1.82 5.94 15.53
CA ARG A 41 -1.38 6.45 16.83
C ARG A 41 -2.46 6.39 17.90
N ALA A 42 -3.73 6.53 17.50
CA ALA A 42 -4.88 6.41 18.38
C ALA A 42 -5.33 4.97 18.64
N GLY A 43 -4.64 3.96 18.09
CA GLY A 43 -5.00 2.55 18.26
C GLY A 43 -6.31 2.16 17.57
N ARG A 44 -6.75 2.91 16.55
CA ARG A 44 -8.05 2.70 15.87
C ARG A 44 -8.03 1.57 14.82
N PHE A 45 -6.88 0.93 14.61
CA PHE A 45 -6.73 -0.14 13.61
C PHE A 45 -6.95 -1.55 14.20
N GLY A 46 -7.54 -1.61 15.40
CA GLY A 46 -7.79 -2.85 16.14
C GLY A 46 -6.73 -3.13 17.19
N GLN A 47 -7.10 -3.87 18.24
CA GLN A 47 -6.15 -4.56 19.10
C GLN A 47 -6.03 -6.00 18.59
N ALA A 48 -4.80 -6.53 18.61
CA ALA A 48 -4.54 -7.92 18.25
C ALA A 48 -5.21 -8.90 19.23
#